data_AF-A0A9E5VTC0-F1
#
_entry.id   AF-A0A9E5VTC0-F1
#
_cell.length_a   1.000
_cell.length_b   1.000
_cell.length_c   1.000
_cell.angle_alpha   90.00
_cell.angle_beta   90.00
_cell.angle_gamma   90.00
#
_symmetry.space_group_name_H-M   'P 1'
#
loop_
_entity.id
_entity.type
_entity.pdbx_description
1 polymer ?
#
loop_
_entity_poly.entity_id
_entity_poly.type
_entity_poly.pdbx_seq_one_letter_code
_entity_poly.pdbx_strand_id
1 'polypeptide(L)'
;MIDGDYARFTFTIHNDGNAELVVERVYSKCGCVRAVLRQDRIACGGEAILTAAVDVTEITGPFSQQVLLCVNDPVTPQVVLECKGVVSRPVLVKPQVLKFGVLAVSGNRSVPVEILANPPATQLQIGNVDVNSRYVKATLVSDMSGKARIDVATVPPGAGRASPTRRG
;
A
#
# COMPACT_ATOMS: atom_id res chain seq x y z
N MET A 1 4.64 -8.87 11.98
CA MET A 1 3.78 -9.79 11.19
C MET A 1 2.94 -8.96 10.25
N ILE A 2 2.80 -9.33 8.98
CA ILE A 2 1.84 -8.68 8.07
C ILE A 2 0.52 -9.44 8.19
N ASP A 3 -0.56 -8.74 8.51
CA ASP A 3 -1.92 -9.27 8.58
C ASP A 3 -2.81 -8.40 7.68
N GLY A 4 -3.16 -8.94 6.51
CA GLY A 4 -3.79 -8.18 5.44
C GLY A 4 -2.93 -6.96 5.05
N ASP A 5 -3.51 -5.78 5.23
CA ASP A 5 -2.91 -4.49 4.86
C ASP A 5 -2.09 -3.83 5.97
N TYR A 6 -1.89 -4.50 7.13
CA TYR A 6 -1.14 -3.92 8.24
C TYR A 6 0.06 -4.77 8.67
N ALA A 7 1.23 -4.14 8.76
CA ALA A 7 2.41 -4.73 9.41
C ALA A 7 2.43 -4.37 10.90
N ARG A 8 2.30 -5.37 11.77
CA ARG A 8 2.29 -5.24 13.23
C ARG A 8 3.67 -5.46 13.85
N PHE A 9 4.02 -4.58 14.78
CA PHE A 9 5.24 -4.57 15.58
C PHE A 9 4.88 -4.49 17.07
N THR A 10 5.69 -5.14 17.90
CA THR A 10 5.59 -5.06 19.36
C THR A 10 6.95 -4.69 19.90
N PHE A 11 7.00 -3.67 20.74
CA PHE A 11 8.20 -3.18 21.41
C PHE A 11 8.02 -3.32 22.91
N THR A 12 9.04 -3.84 23.58
CA THR A 12 9.14 -3.80 25.04
C THR A 12 10.03 -2.63 25.41
N ILE A 13 9.52 -1.74 26.25
CA ILE A 13 10.21 -0.56 26.76
C ILE A 13 10.60 -0.87 28.19
N HIS A 14 11.90 -0.90 28.48
CA HIS A 14 12.44 -1.07 29.82
C HIS A 14 12.79 0.29 30.42
N ASN A 15 12.52 0.45 31.72
CA ASN A 15 13.02 1.57 32.49
C ASN A 15 14.23 1.13 33.33
N ASP A 16 15.42 1.32 32.79
CA ASP A 16 16.69 1.03 33.48
C ASP A 16 17.17 2.20 34.37
N GLY A 17 16.35 3.24 34.50
CA GLY A 17 16.62 4.37 35.39
C GLY A 17 16.36 4.04 36.87
N ASN A 18 16.54 5.04 37.72
CA ASN A 18 16.34 4.93 39.17
C ASN A 18 15.05 5.61 39.68
N ALA A 19 14.19 6.06 38.77
CA ALA A 19 12.92 6.74 39.03
C ALA A 19 11.84 6.28 38.04
N GLU A 20 10.58 6.64 38.27
CA GLU A 20 9.49 6.35 37.34
C GLU A 20 9.69 7.07 36.00
N LEU A 21 9.68 6.29 34.91
CA LEU A 21 9.68 6.80 33.55
C LEU A 21 8.23 7.05 33.11
N VAL A 22 7.96 8.28 32.66
CA VAL A 22 6.66 8.73 32.17
C VAL A 22 6.77 8.99 30.68
N VAL A 23 5.94 8.31 29.90
CA VAL A 23 5.77 8.52 28.46
C VAL A 23 4.71 9.58 28.23
N GLU A 24 5.14 10.81 27.97
CA GLU A 24 4.27 11.96 27.79
C GLU A 24 3.50 11.93 26.47
N ARG A 25 4.11 11.34 25.43
CA ARG A 25 3.55 11.35 24.09
C ARG A 25 4.08 10.19 23.26
N VAL A 26 3.19 9.59 22.48
CA VAL A 26 3.53 8.63 21.43
C VAL A 26 2.98 9.16 20.12
N TYR A 27 3.83 9.31 19.10
CA TYR A 27 3.40 9.84 17.80
C TYR A 27 4.25 9.30 16.65
N SER A 28 3.75 9.49 15.43
CA SER A 28 4.42 9.16 14.19
C SER A 28 4.45 10.41 13.29
N LYS A 29 5.44 10.49 12.39
CA LYS A 29 5.53 11.60 11.43
C LYS A 29 4.62 11.43 10.22
N CYS A 30 4.24 10.19 9.89
CA CYS A 30 3.24 9.87 8.86
C CYS A 30 1.95 9.40 9.51
N GLY A 31 0.80 9.67 8.90
CA GLY A 31 -0.48 9.06 9.28
C GLY A 31 -0.57 7.54 9.01
N CYS A 32 0.48 6.97 8.44
CA CYS A 32 0.57 5.56 8.06
C CYS A 32 0.93 4.61 9.20
N VAL A 33 1.20 5.14 10.41
CA VAL A 33 1.50 4.33 11.60
C VAL A 33 0.56 4.69 12.73
N ARG A 34 -0.11 3.67 13.27
CA ARG A 34 -0.89 3.75 14.50
C ARG A 34 -0.14 3.04 15.62
N ALA A 35 0.16 3.76 16.70
CA ALA A 35 0.83 3.22 17.88
C ALA A 35 -0.10 3.28 19.09
N VAL A 36 -0.05 2.23 19.92
CA VAL A 36 -0.81 2.11 21.17
C VAL A 36 0.14 1.63 22.25
N LEU A 37 0.23 2.43 23.32
CA LEU A 37 0.96 2.11 24.54
C LEU A 37 -0.05 1.72 25.63
N ARG A 38 0.19 0.59 26.31
CA ARG A 38 -0.75 0.08 27.33
C ARG A 38 -0.69 0.82 28.66
N GLN A 39 0.49 1.33 29.01
CA GLN A 39 0.75 2.05 30.25
C GLN A 39 1.82 3.12 29.97
N ASP A 40 1.53 4.34 30.40
CA ASP A 40 2.39 5.51 30.19
C ASP A 40 3.35 5.77 31.36
N ARG A 41 3.20 5.04 32.47
CA ARG A 41 4.11 5.08 33.62
C ARG A 41 4.78 3.74 33.81
N ILE A 42 6.10 3.76 33.95
CA ILE A 42 6.95 2.57 34.06
C ILE A 42 7.81 2.73 35.30
N ALA A 43 7.57 1.91 36.32
CA ALA A 43 8.37 1.91 37.54
C ALA A 43 9.86 1.65 37.25
N CYS A 44 10.74 2.02 38.18
CA CYS A 44 12.16 1.66 38.13
C CYS A 44 12.34 0.14 37.97
N GLY A 45 13.09 -0.29 36.96
CA GLY A 45 13.28 -1.70 36.61
C GLY A 45 12.06 -2.37 35.97
N GLY A 46 10.99 -1.61 35.69
CA GLY A 46 9.76 -2.10 35.08
C GLY A 46 9.80 -2.08 33.55
N GLU A 47 8.76 -2.64 32.96
CA GLU A 47 8.59 -2.76 31.51
C GLU A 47 7.19 -2.33 31.07
N ALA A 48 7.07 -1.77 29.86
CA ALA A 48 5.80 -1.55 29.17
C ALA A 48 5.83 -2.09 27.74
N ILE A 49 4.64 -2.43 27.22
CA ILE A 49 4.47 -2.90 25.86
C ILE A 49 3.84 -1.81 25.00
N LEU A 50 4.51 -1.50 23.90
CA LEU A 50 3.99 -0.67 22.81
C LEU A 50 3.72 -1.54 21.59
N THR A 51 2.52 -1.39 21.02
CA THR A 51 2.16 -2.03 19.75
C THR A 51 2.03 -0.99 18.66
N ALA A 52 2.59 -1.27 17.48
CA ALA A 52 2.49 -0.40 16.32
C ALA A 52 1.94 -1.18 15.12
N ALA A 53 1.06 -0.54 14.35
CA ALA A 53 0.54 -1.05 13.10
C ALA A 53 0.87 -0.05 11.98
N VAL A 54 1.62 -0.52 10.98
CA VAL A 54 1.96 0.24 9.78
C VAL A 54 1.01 -0.17 8.67
N ASP A 55 0.30 0.80 8.07
CA ASP A 55 -0.49 0.59 6.87
C ASP A 55 0.45 0.35 5.68
N VAL A 56 0.38 -0.85 5.10
CA VAL A 56 1.20 -1.30 3.98
C VAL A 56 0.36 -1.55 2.72
N THR A 57 -0.88 -1.07 2.67
CA THR A 57 -1.80 -1.22 1.51
C THR A 57 -1.12 -0.80 0.20
N GLU A 58 -0.47 0.35 0.22
CA GLU A 58 0.18 0.95 -0.97
C GLU A 58 1.70 0.68 -1.02
N ILE A 59 2.23 -0.11 -0.10
CA ILE A 59 3.68 -0.37 0.02
C ILE A 59 4.00 -1.73 -0.58
N THR A 60 4.83 -1.75 -1.63
CA THR A 60 5.44 -2.99 -2.14
C THR A 60 6.95 -2.84 -2.10
N GLY A 61 7.65 -3.85 -1.58
CA GLY A 61 9.10 -3.81 -1.34
C GLY A 61 9.45 -3.33 0.08
N PRO A 62 10.68 -2.86 0.30
CA PRO A 62 11.16 -2.47 1.62
C PRO A 62 10.46 -1.22 2.14
N PHE A 63 10.22 -1.16 3.45
CA PHE A 63 9.73 0.02 4.14
C PHE A 63 10.47 0.25 5.46
N SER A 64 10.49 1.51 5.88
CA SER A 64 11.03 1.95 7.17
C SER A 64 10.18 3.10 7.69
N GLN A 65 9.47 2.87 8.78
CA GLN A 65 8.67 3.89 9.47
C GLN A 65 9.14 4.05 10.92
N GLN A 66 8.76 5.14 11.56
CA GLN A 66 9.18 5.46 12.92
C GLN A 66 7.99 5.78 13.82
N VAL A 67 8.07 5.30 15.07
CA VAL A 67 7.25 5.76 16.20
C VAL A 67 8.18 6.49 17.17
N LEU A 68 7.79 7.69 17.57
CA LEU A 68 8.54 8.55 18.46
C LEU A 68 7.82 8.64 19.81
N LEU A 69 8.60 8.49 20.89
CA LEU A 69 8.12 8.63 22.26
C LEU A 69 8.81 9.83 22.89
N CYS A 70 8.04 10.73 23.51
CA CYS A 70 8.58 11.74 24.42
C CYS A 70 8.48 11.21 25.85
N VAL A 71 9.58 11.28 26.59
CA VAL A 71 9.69 10.77 27.96
C VAL A 71 10.34 11.80 28.87
N ASN A 72 10.14 11.66 30.18
CA ASN A 72 10.73 12.51 31.21
C ASN A 72 12.20 12.16 31.57
N ASP A 73 12.92 11.41 30.72
CA ASP A 73 14.34 11.13 30.89
C ASP A 73 15.18 12.37 30.50
N PRO A 74 15.99 12.94 31.41
CA PRO A 74 16.77 14.15 31.12
C PRO A 74 17.93 13.92 30.14
N VAL A 75 18.40 12.68 30.01
CA VAL A 75 19.47 12.28 29.08
C VAL A 75 18.88 11.94 27.72
N THR A 76 17.78 11.19 27.70
CA THR A 76 17.14 10.71 26.47
C THR A 76 15.64 11.08 26.44
N PRO A 77 15.30 12.37 26.28
CA PRO A 77 13.90 12.83 26.35
C PRO A 77 13.04 12.35 25.17
N GLN A 78 13.67 11.80 24.12
CA GLN A 78 12.97 11.28 22.96
C GLN A 78 13.56 9.93 22.52
N VAL A 79 12.70 8.92 22.41
CA VAL A 79 13.05 7.58 21.94
C VAL A 79 12.46 7.36 20.54
N VAL A 80 13.23 6.77 19.64
CA VAL A 80 12.80 6.45 18.27
C VAL A 80 12.75 4.93 18.10
N LEU A 81 11.57 4.42 17.78
CA LEU A 81 11.32 3.01 17.48
C LEU A 81 11.15 2.83 15.98
N GLU A 82 12.00 2.00 15.37
CA GLU A 82 11.95 1.74 13.93
C GLU A 82 11.09 0.52 13.59
N CYS A 83 10.16 0.70 12.66
CA CYS A 83 9.34 -0.34 12.06
C CYS A 83 9.85 -0.61 10.64
N LYS A 84 10.68 -1.65 10.47
CA LYS A 84 11.28 -2.02 9.19
C LYS A 84 10.77 -3.38 8.71
N GLY A 85 10.61 -3.53 7.41
CA GLY A 85 10.19 -4.78 6.80
C GLY A 85 10.21 -4.73 5.28
N VAL A 86 9.80 -5.85 4.66
CA VAL A 86 9.64 -5.96 3.21
C VAL A 86 8.26 -6.54 2.94
N VAL A 87 7.47 -5.86 2.12
CA VAL A 87 6.15 -6.31 1.69
C VAL A 87 6.30 -6.98 0.33
N SER A 88 6.06 -8.29 0.27
CA SER A 88 6.05 -9.04 -0.98
C SER A 88 4.61 -9.36 -1.36
N ARG A 89 4.14 -8.82 -2.48
CA ARG A 89 2.84 -9.19 -3.06
C ARG A 89 3.04 -10.24 -4.14
N PRO A 90 2.17 -11.27 -4.21
CA PRO A 90 2.32 -12.35 -5.21
C PRO A 90 2.08 -11.87 -6.65
N VAL A 91 1.34 -10.77 -6.80
CA VAL A 91 1.01 -10.16 -8.09
C VAL A 91 1.34 -8.67 -8.03
N LEU A 92 2.04 -8.18 -9.04
CA LEU A 92 2.42 -6.79 -9.23
C LEU A 92 1.71 -6.23 -10.46
N VAL A 93 1.04 -5.09 -10.33
CA VAL A 93 0.34 -4.43 -11.43
C VAL A 93 1.01 -3.09 -11.71
N LYS A 94 1.39 -2.82 -12.97
CA LYS A 94 2.12 -1.61 -13.36
C LYS A 94 1.57 -1.01 -14.67
N PRO A 95 1.08 0.24 -14.68
CA PRO A 95 0.76 1.09 -13.52
C PRO A 95 -0.55 0.66 -12.84
N GLN A 96 -0.68 0.90 -11.52
CA GLN A 96 -1.95 0.68 -10.80
C GLN A 96 -2.99 1.79 -11.07
N VAL A 97 -2.54 2.99 -11.43
CA VAL A 97 -3.40 4.13 -11.78
C VAL A 97 -3.08 4.60 -13.18
N LEU A 98 -4.08 4.61 -14.05
CA LEU A 98 -3.96 5.10 -15.42
C LEU A 98 -4.43 6.54 -15.51
N LYS A 99 -3.58 7.42 -16.04
CA LYS A 99 -3.92 8.82 -16.33
C LYS A 99 -3.97 9.01 -17.84
N PHE A 100 -5.18 9.21 -18.38
CA PHE A 100 -5.37 9.41 -19.81
C PHE A 100 -5.21 10.87 -20.26
N GLY A 101 -5.19 11.82 -19.33
CA GLY A 101 -5.09 13.26 -19.62
C GLY A 101 -6.38 13.84 -20.22
N VAL A 102 -6.24 14.96 -20.93
CA VAL A 102 -7.34 15.59 -21.67
C VAL A 102 -7.56 14.83 -22.97
N LEU A 103 -8.80 14.43 -23.24
CA LEU A 103 -9.20 13.71 -24.45
C LEU A 103 -10.18 14.55 -25.26
N ALA A 104 -9.98 14.59 -26.58
CA ALA A 104 -11.00 15.08 -27.50
C ALA A 104 -12.20 14.12 -27.50
N VAL A 105 -13.38 14.60 -27.89
CA VAL A 105 -14.63 13.80 -27.88
C VAL A 105 -14.51 12.51 -28.70
N SER A 106 -13.77 12.53 -29.82
CA SER A 106 -13.47 11.35 -30.65
C SER A 106 -12.12 10.70 -30.33
N GLY A 107 -11.35 11.26 -29.40
CA GLY A 107 -10.01 10.82 -29.07
C GLY A 107 -10.04 9.47 -28.35
N ASN A 108 -9.27 8.51 -28.85
CA ASN A 108 -8.98 7.28 -28.15
C ASN A 108 -7.55 7.33 -27.58
N ARG A 109 -7.36 6.74 -26.41
CA ARG A 109 -6.03 6.55 -25.83
C ARG A 109 -5.97 5.17 -25.20
N SER A 110 -4.92 4.43 -25.51
CA SER A 110 -4.61 3.14 -24.88
C SER A 110 -3.38 3.27 -24.00
N VAL A 111 -3.43 2.65 -22.82
CA VAL A 111 -2.29 2.56 -21.89
C VAL A 111 -2.11 1.09 -21.52
N PRO A 112 -0.89 0.53 -21.67
CA PRO A 112 -0.62 -0.84 -21.25
C PRO A 112 -0.52 -0.93 -19.73
N VAL A 113 -1.05 -2.03 -19.21
CA VAL A 113 -0.90 -2.49 -17.83
C VAL A 113 -0.18 -3.83 -17.87
N GLU A 114 0.97 -3.90 -17.21
CA GLU A 114 1.70 -5.14 -16.99
C GLU A 114 1.25 -5.78 -15.68
N ILE A 115 0.99 -7.08 -15.71
CA ILE A 115 0.76 -7.90 -14.53
C ILE A 115 1.93 -8.87 -14.43
N LEU A 116 2.65 -8.85 -13.31
CA LEU A 116 3.83 -9.66 -13.08
C LEU A 116 3.61 -10.53 -11.85
N ALA A 117 3.98 -11.80 -11.94
CA ALA A 117 4.06 -12.65 -10.78
C ALA A 117 5.30 -12.31 -9.94
N ASN A 118 5.21 -12.53 -8.63
CA ASN A 118 6.31 -12.33 -7.70
C ASN A 118 6.31 -13.44 -6.64
N PRO A 119 7.31 -14.36 -6.66
CA PRO A 119 8.50 -14.32 -7.51
C PRO A 119 8.19 -14.59 -9.00
N PRO A 120 9.02 -14.12 -9.95
CA PRO A 120 8.75 -14.22 -11.40
C PRO A 120 8.52 -15.63 -11.94
N ALA A 121 9.06 -16.65 -11.26
CA ALA A 121 8.87 -18.06 -11.64
C ALA A 121 7.48 -18.61 -11.26
N THR A 122 6.67 -17.83 -10.55
CA THR A 122 5.32 -18.26 -10.15
C THR A 122 4.42 -18.30 -11.37
N GLN A 123 3.72 -19.41 -11.56
CA GLN A 123 2.70 -19.52 -12.58
C GLN A 123 1.53 -18.56 -12.24
N LEU A 124 1.25 -17.65 -13.16
CA LEU A 124 0.16 -16.70 -13.11
C LEU A 124 -0.72 -16.96 -14.33
N GLN A 125 -2.04 -16.94 -14.12
CA GLN A 125 -3.03 -17.03 -15.18
C GLN A 125 -4.10 -15.97 -14.92
N ILE A 126 -4.47 -15.24 -15.97
CA ILE A 126 -5.54 -14.25 -15.88
C ILE A 126 -6.87 -14.95 -16.11
N GLY A 127 -7.63 -15.14 -15.04
CA GLY A 127 -8.95 -15.77 -15.12
C GLY A 127 -9.95 -14.93 -15.92
N ASN A 128 -10.12 -13.66 -15.57
CA ASN A 128 -11.01 -12.72 -16.24
C ASN A 128 -10.45 -11.30 -16.19
N VAL A 129 -10.94 -10.44 -17.10
CA VAL A 129 -10.69 -9.00 -17.09
C VAL A 129 -12.03 -8.27 -17.12
N ASP A 130 -12.49 -7.85 -15.95
CA ASP A 130 -13.76 -7.16 -15.77
C ASP A 130 -13.57 -5.64 -15.72
N VAL A 131 -14.50 -4.91 -16.35
CA VAL A 131 -14.46 -3.45 -16.45
C VAL A 131 -15.77 -2.84 -15.98
N ASN A 132 -15.73 -2.14 -14.85
CA ASN A 132 -16.90 -1.51 -14.22
C ASN A 132 -17.17 -0.07 -14.72
N SER A 133 -16.75 0.26 -15.94
CA SER A 133 -16.93 1.59 -16.53
C SER A 133 -17.23 1.48 -18.02
N ARG A 134 -18.22 2.24 -18.48
CA ARG A 134 -18.57 2.33 -19.91
C ARG A 134 -17.58 3.16 -20.75
N TYR A 135 -16.66 3.87 -20.10
CA TYR A 135 -15.74 4.81 -20.74
C TYR A 135 -14.36 4.22 -21.00
N VAL A 136 -14.13 2.98 -20.60
CA VAL A 136 -12.89 2.25 -20.86
C VAL A 136 -13.21 0.82 -21.26
N LYS A 137 -12.32 0.22 -22.03
CA LYS A 137 -12.29 -1.20 -22.33
C LYS A 137 -10.91 -1.72 -21.98
N ALA A 138 -10.84 -2.89 -21.37
CA ALA A 138 -9.61 -3.60 -21.10
C ALA A 138 -9.56 -4.84 -21.99
N THR A 139 -8.41 -5.10 -22.59
CA THR A 139 -8.19 -6.27 -23.44
C THR A 139 -6.96 -7.00 -22.97
N LEU A 140 -7.08 -8.28 -22.62
CA LEU A 140 -5.93 -9.13 -22.36
C LEU A 140 -5.18 -9.33 -23.69
N VAL A 141 -3.96 -8.82 -23.77
CA VAL A 141 -3.12 -8.87 -24.97
C VAL A 141 -2.22 -10.11 -24.94
N SER A 142 -1.71 -10.48 -23.78
CA SER A 142 -0.87 -11.65 -23.59
C SER A 142 -1.00 -12.19 -22.18
N ASP A 143 -0.95 -13.51 -22.03
CA ASP A 143 -0.87 -14.22 -20.75
C ASP A 143 0.18 -15.33 -20.87
N MET A 144 1.37 -15.07 -20.34
CA MET A 144 2.51 -15.97 -20.36
C MET A 144 2.93 -16.29 -18.92
N SER A 145 3.71 -17.36 -18.74
CA SER A 145 4.20 -17.75 -17.41
C SER A 145 4.85 -16.56 -16.68
N GLY A 146 4.23 -16.15 -15.57
CA GLY A 146 4.72 -15.09 -14.70
C GLY A 146 4.51 -13.65 -15.21
N LYS A 147 3.96 -13.45 -16.42
CA LYS A 147 3.72 -12.10 -16.98
C LYS A 147 2.51 -12.08 -17.91
N ALA A 148 1.60 -11.14 -17.66
CA ALA A 148 0.52 -10.80 -18.55
C ALA A 148 0.53 -9.30 -18.91
N ARG A 149 -0.14 -8.95 -20.01
CA ARG A 149 -0.33 -7.58 -20.46
C ARG A 149 -1.79 -7.35 -20.78
N ILE A 150 -2.34 -6.29 -20.21
CA ILE A 150 -3.68 -5.79 -20.52
C ILE A 150 -3.54 -4.40 -21.13
N ASP A 151 -4.14 -4.17 -22.28
CA ASP A 151 -4.28 -2.84 -22.84
C ASP A 151 -5.61 -2.24 -22.40
N VAL A 152 -5.56 -1.08 -21.74
CA VAL A 152 -6.74 -0.35 -21.30
C VAL A 152 -6.91 0.88 -22.19
N ALA A 153 -8.00 0.89 -22.96
CA ALA A 153 -8.31 1.95 -23.91
C ALA A 153 -9.55 2.73 -23.51
N THR A 154 -9.55 4.04 -23.74
CA THR A 154 -10.75 4.87 -23.59
C THR A 154 -11.78 4.60 -24.69
N VAL A 155 -13.05 4.66 -24.31
CA VAL A 155 -14.20 4.52 -25.21
C VAL A 155 -14.89 5.88 -25.32
N PRO A 156 -14.82 6.55 -26.50
CA PRO A 156 -15.53 7.79 -26.75
C PRO A 156 -17.05 7.69 -26.50
N PRO A 157 -17.68 8.73 -25.94
CA PRO A 157 -19.14 8.80 -25.86
C PRO A 157 -19.77 8.68 -27.26
N GLY A 158 -20.72 7.77 -27.44
CA GLY A 158 -21.49 7.63 -28.70
C GLY A 158 -20.96 6.60 -29.71
N ALA A 159 -19.81 5.97 -29.46
CA ALA A 159 -19.25 4.93 -30.35
C ALA A 159 -20.13 3.65 -30.50
N GLY A 160 -21.24 3.56 -29.77
CA GLY A 160 -22.22 2.45 -29.84
C GLY A 160 -23.42 2.66 -30.76
N ARG A 161 -23.53 3.79 -31.49
CA ARG A 161 -24.59 3.98 -32.50
C ARG A 161 -24.02 3.81 -33.91
N ALA A 162 -23.99 2.57 -34.41
CA ALA A 162 -23.87 2.35 -35.84
C ALA A 162 -25.15 2.84 -36.54
N SER A 163 -25.03 3.77 -37.48
CA SER A 163 -26.13 4.23 -38.33
C SER A 163 -26.66 3.06 -39.18
N PRO A 164 -27.99 2.86 -39.30
CA PRO A 164 -28.52 1.86 -40.21
C PRO A 164 -28.20 2.28 -41.65
N THR A 165 -27.53 1.40 -42.39
CA THR A 165 -27.28 1.54 -43.82
C THR A 165 -28.61 1.62 -44.55
N ARG A 166 -28.90 2.79 -45.14
CA ARG A 166 -30.03 2.97 -46.06
C ARG A 166 -29.62 2.35 -47.40
N ARG A 167 -30.11 1.14 -47.71
CA ARG A 167 -30.07 0.62 -49.08
C ARG A 167 -31.09 1.41 -49.91
N GLY A 168 -30.61 2.04 -50.97
CA GLY A 168 -31.44 2.49 -52.09
C GLY A 168 -31.65 1.36 -53.08
#